data_AF-A0A6L7IPF6-F1
#
_entry.id   AF-A0A6L7IPF6-F1
#
_cell.length_a   1.000
_cell.length_b   1.000
_cell.length_c   1.000
_cell.angle_alpha   90.00
_cell.angle_beta   90.00
_cell.angle_gamma   90.00
#
_symmetry.space_group_name_H-M   'P 1'
#
loop_
_entity.id
_entity.type
_entity.pdbx_description
1 polymer ?
#
loop_
_entity_poly.entity_id
_entity_poly.type
_entity_poly.pdbx_seq_one_letter_code
_entity_poly.pdbx_strand_id
1 'polypeptide(L)'
;MVFCLFKTILNETFYNFAEVKKLISILLLSLYLVSTTELYQFLKVPVLIEHYLEHKEQNPKLTIGSFFKIHYDNPVKDSDYTKDQQLPFVSYEAHLVVVFTPITPLTLFFSEKENTQIIKSNPTFYKSIFYNKDILNSIWQPPKSC
;
A
#
# COMPACT_ATOMS: atom_id res chain seq x y z
N MET A 1 -51.48 5.15 8.31
CA MET A 1 -50.96 4.26 7.25
C MET A 1 -49.91 4.95 6.37
N VAL A 2 -50.20 6.11 5.79
CA VAL A 2 -49.27 6.88 4.91
C VAL A 2 -47.93 7.25 5.58
N PHE A 3 -47.95 7.66 6.85
CA PHE A 3 -46.74 8.03 7.60
C PHE A 3 -45.78 6.85 7.84
N CYS A 4 -46.32 5.64 7.98
CA CYS A 4 -45.53 4.43 8.19
C CYS A 4 -44.84 4.01 6.88
N LEU A 5 -45.58 4.05 5.77
CA LEU A 5 -45.05 3.80 4.43
C LEU A 5 -43.94 4.78 4.05
N PHE A 6 -44.10 6.07 4.35
CA PHE A 6 -43.07 7.07 4.07
C PHE A 6 -41.79 6.85 4.87
N LYS A 7 -41.92 6.45 6.15
CA LYS A 7 -40.78 6.11 7.01
C LYS A 7 -40.04 4.86 6.51
N THR A 8 -40.76 3.85 6.05
CA THR A 8 -40.17 2.65 5.45
C THR A 8 -39.43 2.97 4.15
N ILE A 9 -40.03 3.74 3.24
CA ILE A 9 -39.40 4.13 1.97
C ILE A 9 -38.12 4.96 2.20
N LEU A 10 -38.15 5.89 3.17
CA LEU A 10 -36.96 6.65 3.55
C LEU A 10 -35.85 5.78 4.13
N ASN A 11 -36.20 4.78 4.96
CA ASN A 11 -35.22 3.91 5.57
C ASN A 11 -34.58 2.96 4.54
N GLU A 12 -35.38 2.44 3.59
CA GLU A 12 -34.90 1.64 2.47
C GLU A 12 -33.98 2.45 1.54
N THR A 13 -34.35 3.68 1.18
CA THR A 13 -33.50 4.54 0.33
C THR A 13 -32.20 4.93 1.04
N PHE A 14 -32.24 5.21 2.34
CA PHE A 14 -31.05 5.48 3.15
C PHE A 14 -30.13 4.27 3.29
N TYR A 15 -30.70 3.08 3.52
CA TYR A 15 -29.94 1.82 3.60
C TYR A 15 -29.24 1.50 2.28
N ASN A 16 -29.96 1.61 1.16
CA ASN A 16 -29.39 1.42 -0.17
C ASN A 16 -28.27 2.42 -0.46
N PHE A 17 -28.41 3.68 -0.05
CA PHE A 17 -27.37 4.70 -0.21
C PHE A 17 -26.12 4.40 0.63
N ALA A 18 -26.28 3.90 1.85
CA ALA A 18 -25.16 3.49 2.70
C ALA A 18 -24.39 2.30 2.11
N GLU A 19 -25.11 1.28 1.59
CA GLU A 19 -24.50 0.14 0.93
C GLU A 19 -23.78 0.53 -0.38
N VAL A 20 -24.38 1.39 -1.21
CA VAL A 20 -23.73 1.90 -2.43
C VAL A 20 -22.43 2.64 -2.10
N LYS A 21 -22.42 3.49 -1.06
CA LYS A 21 -21.19 4.17 -0.61
C LYS A 21 -20.11 3.20 -0.17
N LYS A 22 -20.49 2.16 0.57
CA LYS A 22 -19.56 1.12 1.04
C LYS A 22 -18.95 0.37 -0.16
N LEU A 23 -19.77 -0.02 -1.14
CA LEU A 23 -19.30 -0.68 -2.36
C LEU A 23 -18.34 0.22 -3.16
N ILE A 24 -18.69 1.50 -3.33
CA ILE A 24 -17.82 2.47 -4.00
C ILE A 24 -16.49 2.61 -3.24
N SER A 25 -16.52 2.70 -1.91
CA SER A 25 -15.31 2.80 -1.10
C SER A 25 -14.43 1.55 -1.23
N ILE A 26 -15.02 0.36 -1.22
CA ILE A 26 -14.28 -0.91 -1.39
C ILE A 26 -13.67 -0.96 -2.79
N LEU A 27 -14.43 -0.59 -3.83
CA LEU A 27 -13.95 -0.55 -5.21
C LEU A 27 -12.77 0.41 -5.36
N LEU A 28 -12.90 1.65 -4.87
CA LEU A 28 -11.83 2.66 -4.94
C LEU A 28 -10.58 2.22 -4.18
N LEU A 29 -10.75 1.63 -2.99
CA LEU A 29 -9.61 1.11 -2.21
C LEU A 29 -8.93 -0.06 -2.93
N SER A 30 -9.73 -0.95 -3.55
CA SER A 30 -9.21 -2.10 -4.29
C SER A 30 -8.41 -1.63 -5.52
N LEU A 31 -8.95 -0.68 -6.28
CA LEU A 31 -8.26 -0.06 -7.42
C LEU A 31 -6.98 0.65 -6.98
N TYR A 32 -7.02 1.38 -5.86
CA TYR A 32 -5.85 2.02 -5.30
C TYR A 32 -4.75 1.01 -4.95
N LEU A 33 -5.09 -0.07 -4.25
CA LEU A 33 -4.14 -1.12 -3.89
C LEU A 33 -3.57 -1.79 -5.15
N VAL A 34 -4.40 -2.17 -6.11
CA VAL A 34 -3.93 -2.77 -7.38
C VAL A 34 -3.03 -1.83 -8.17
N SER A 35 -3.30 -0.53 -8.13
CA SER A 35 -2.54 0.48 -8.88
C SER A 35 -1.22 0.90 -8.23
N THR A 36 -1.13 0.85 -6.90
CA THR A 36 0.02 1.36 -6.13
C THR A 36 0.90 0.25 -5.56
N THR A 37 0.51 -1.01 -5.73
CA THR A 37 1.26 -2.18 -5.27
C THR A 37 1.40 -3.19 -6.40
N GLU A 38 2.24 -4.21 -6.20
CA GLU A 38 2.44 -5.32 -7.14
C GLU A 38 1.25 -6.30 -7.22
N LEU A 39 0.08 -5.98 -6.64
CA LEU A 39 -1.11 -6.84 -6.74
C LEU A 39 -1.57 -7.08 -8.18
N TYR A 40 -1.27 -6.17 -9.11
CA TYR A 40 -1.57 -6.39 -10.53
C TYR A 40 -0.81 -7.59 -11.13
N GLN A 41 0.33 -8.00 -10.56
CA GLN A 41 1.09 -9.15 -11.04
C GLN A 41 0.28 -10.45 -10.94
N PHE A 42 -0.67 -10.55 -10.00
CA PHE A 42 -1.58 -11.69 -9.91
C PHE A 42 -2.48 -11.84 -11.14
N LEU A 43 -2.69 -10.79 -11.93
CA LEU A 43 -3.41 -10.87 -13.21
C LEU A 43 -2.62 -11.64 -14.28
N LYS A 44 -1.31 -11.84 -14.08
CA LYS A 44 -0.43 -12.64 -14.97
C LYS A 44 -0.39 -14.12 -14.60
N VAL A 45 -1.10 -14.55 -13.54
CA VAL A 45 -1.18 -15.97 -13.15
C VAL A 45 -1.67 -16.90 -14.27
N PRO A 46 -2.64 -16.52 -15.14
CA PRO A 46 -3.00 -17.36 -16.28
C PRO A 46 -1.81 -17.65 -17.22
N VAL A 47 -0.97 -16.64 -17.51
CA VAL A 47 0.23 -16.79 -18.34
C VAL A 47 1.23 -17.75 -17.71
N LEU A 48 1.42 -17.67 -16.39
CA LEU A 48 2.26 -18.59 -15.62
C LEU A 48 1.77 -20.04 -15.74
N ILE A 49 0.45 -20.26 -15.66
CA ILE A 49 -0.15 -21.60 -15.78
C ILE A 49 0.04 -22.14 -17.20
N GLU A 50 -0.24 -21.34 -18.22
CA GLU A 50 -0.05 -21.75 -19.62
C GLU A 50 1.41 -22.13 -19.88
N HIS A 51 2.36 -21.30 -19.46
CA HIS A 51 3.78 -21.59 -19.65
C HIS A 51 4.26 -22.82 -18.86
N TYR A 52 3.75 -23.04 -17.65
CA TYR A 52 4.00 -24.27 -16.91
C TYR A 52 3.49 -25.51 -17.66
N LEU A 53 2.30 -25.44 -18.26
CA LEU A 53 1.74 -26.54 -19.04
C LEU A 53 2.57 -26.84 -20.30
N GLU A 54 3.08 -25.82 -21.00
CA GLU A 54 4.00 -26.00 -22.14
C GLU A 54 5.24 -26.82 -21.74
N HIS A 55 5.91 -26.44 -20.63
CA HIS A 55 7.06 -27.20 -20.15
C HIS A 55 6.69 -28.59 -19.60
N LYS A 56 5.48 -28.75 -19.06
CA LYS A 56 4.98 -30.04 -18.56
C LYS A 56 4.71 -31.02 -19.70
N GLU A 57 4.26 -30.52 -20.85
CA GLU A 57 4.10 -31.32 -22.07
C GLU A 57 5.44 -31.80 -22.61
N GLN A 58 6.45 -30.93 -22.64
CA GLN A 58 7.80 -31.26 -23.07
C GLN A 58 8.54 -32.18 -22.08
N ASN A 59 8.33 -31.98 -20.78
CA ASN A 59 8.92 -32.76 -19.72
C ASN A 59 7.86 -33.18 -18.68
N PRO A 60 7.24 -34.36 -18.85
CA PRO A 60 6.21 -34.86 -17.93
C PRO A 60 6.68 -35.03 -16.48
N LYS A 61 8.00 -35.13 -16.23
CA LYS A 61 8.56 -35.24 -14.88
C LYS A 61 8.80 -33.88 -14.21
N LEU A 62 8.66 -32.77 -14.94
CA LEU A 62 8.81 -31.44 -14.38
C LEU A 62 7.75 -31.19 -13.32
N THR A 63 8.17 -30.74 -12.14
CA THR A 63 7.27 -30.32 -11.07
C THR A 63 7.10 -28.81 -11.10
N ILE A 64 6.02 -28.30 -10.50
CA ILE A 64 5.80 -26.86 -10.40
C ILE A 64 6.93 -26.16 -9.61
N GLY A 65 7.50 -26.82 -8.59
CA GLY A 65 8.65 -26.30 -7.86
C GLY A 65 9.92 -26.24 -8.72
N SER A 66 10.16 -27.26 -9.55
CA SER A 66 11.25 -27.25 -10.53
C SER A 66 11.07 -26.14 -11.57
N PHE A 67 9.83 -25.92 -12.02
CA PHE A 67 9.49 -24.83 -12.94
C PHE A 67 9.78 -23.45 -12.33
N PHE A 68 9.40 -23.22 -11.08
CA PHE A 68 9.77 -21.97 -10.41
C PHE A 68 11.29 -21.82 -10.26
N LYS A 69 12.02 -22.91 -10.03
CA LYS A 69 13.47 -22.85 -9.90
C LYS A 69 14.16 -22.41 -11.21
N ILE A 70 13.74 -22.95 -12.35
CA ILE A 70 14.34 -22.57 -13.64
C ILE A 70 14.07 -21.10 -14.00
N HIS A 71 12.91 -20.55 -13.60
CA HIS A 71 12.46 -19.21 -14.00
C HIS A 71 12.70 -18.10 -12.97
N TYR A 72 12.83 -18.42 -11.69
CA TYR A 72 12.95 -17.41 -10.61
C TYR A 72 14.24 -17.52 -9.78
N ASP A 73 14.95 -18.66 -9.79
CA ASP A 73 16.20 -18.82 -9.02
C ASP A 73 17.42 -18.47 -9.89
N ASN A 74 17.50 -19.03 -11.09
CA ASN A 74 18.60 -18.79 -12.03
C ASN A 74 18.07 -18.64 -13.47
N PRO A 75 17.39 -17.53 -13.79
CA PRO A 75 16.81 -17.33 -15.12
C PRO A 75 17.91 -17.30 -16.18
N VAL A 76 17.78 -18.16 -17.18
CA VAL A 76 18.69 -18.24 -18.32
C VAL A 76 18.08 -17.45 -19.48
N LYS A 77 18.89 -16.67 -20.20
CA LYS A 77 18.42 -16.05 -21.43
C LYS A 77 18.45 -17.07 -22.55
N ASP A 78 17.32 -17.73 -22.79
CA ASP A 78 17.17 -18.64 -23.92
C ASP A 78 16.05 -18.22 -24.89
N SER A 79 15.64 -19.13 -25.76
CA SER A 79 14.52 -18.94 -26.69
C SER A 79 13.19 -18.52 -26.04
N ASP A 80 12.96 -18.87 -24.78
CA ASP A 80 11.76 -18.52 -24.01
C ASP A 80 11.82 -17.15 -23.32
N TYR A 81 12.99 -16.49 -23.32
CA TYR A 81 13.23 -15.25 -22.57
C TYR A 81 12.13 -14.19 -22.71
N THR A 82 11.56 -14.01 -23.91
CA THR A 82 10.47 -13.05 -24.13
C THR A 82 9.19 -13.43 -23.39
N LYS A 83 8.86 -14.72 -23.31
CA LYS A 83 7.75 -15.24 -22.51
C LYS A 83 8.05 -15.15 -21.01
N ASP A 84 9.28 -15.40 -20.60
CA ASP A 84 9.68 -15.30 -19.19
C ASP A 84 9.47 -13.89 -18.64
N GLN A 85 9.77 -12.86 -19.44
CA GLN A 85 9.53 -11.46 -19.06
C GLN A 85 8.04 -11.14 -18.81
N GLN A 86 7.11 -11.96 -19.33
CA GLN A 86 5.67 -11.82 -19.13
C GLN A 86 5.18 -12.52 -17.86
N LEU A 87 6.02 -13.33 -17.22
CA LEU A 87 5.66 -14.03 -15.99
C LEU A 87 5.46 -13.02 -14.83
N PRO A 88 4.58 -13.36 -13.87
CA PRO A 88 4.39 -12.53 -12.69
C PRO A 88 5.70 -12.38 -11.92
N PHE A 89 6.01 -11.17 -11.45
CA PHE A 89 7.18 -10.88 -10.61
C PHE A 89 8.56 -11.10 -11.25
N VAL A 90 8.66 -11.28 -12.58
CA VAL A 90 9.97 -11.33 -13.28
C VAL A 90 10.46 -9.92 -13.66
N SER A 91 9.55 -9.08 -14.15
CA SER A 91 9.81 -7.70 -14.55
C SER A 91 9.04 -6.72 -13.66
N TYR A 92 9.69 -5.63 -13.27
CA TYR A 92 9.05 -4.51 -12.58
C TYR A 92 8.62 -3.46 -13.60
N GLU A 93 7.38 -2.98 -13.48
CA GLU A 93 6.90 -1.82 -14.22
C GLU A 93 6.75 -0.65 -13.24
N ALA A 94 6.96 0.58 -13.70
CA ALA A 94 6.83 1.73 -12.84
C ALA A 94 5.38 1.87 -12.35
N HIS A 95 5.17 1.82 -11.03
CA HIS A 95 3.87 2.08 -10.42
C HIS A 95 3.40 3.51 -10.69
N LEU A 96 2.09 3.75 -10.58
CA LEU A 96 1.55 5.11 -10.63
C LEU A 96 2.10 5.92 -9.44
N VAL A 97 3.10 6.75 -9.71
CA VAL A 97 3.62 7.72 -8.75
C VAL A 97 2.87 9.04 -8.96
N VAL A 98 1.88 9.29 -8.09
CA VAL A 98 1.18 10.58 -8.06
C VAL A 98 1.98 11.55 -7.21
N VAL A 99 2.69 12.48 -7.85
CA VAL A 99 3.43 13.55 -7.15
C VAL A 99 2.58 14.81 -7.13
N PHE A 100 2.18 15.26 -5.94
CA PHE A 100 1.58 16.57 -5.76
C PHE A 100 2.70 17.61 -5.59
N THR A 101 3.02 18.33 -6.65
CA THR A 101 3.93 19.49 -6.56
C THR A 101 3.11 20.74 -6.24
N PRO A 102 3.50 21.55 -5.25
CA PRO A 102 2.87 22.85 -5.05
C PRO A 102 3.09 23.73 -6.29
N ILE A 103 2.04 24.44 -6.71
CA ILE A 103 2.06 25.33 -7.89
C ILE A 103 2.99 26.54 -7.66
N THR A 104 3.28 26.84 -6.40
CA THR A 104 4.17 27.91 -5.97
C THR A 104 5.35 27.35 -5.17
N PRO A 105 6.54 27.97 -5.25
CA PRO A 105 7.64 27.60 -4.39
C PRO A 105 7.20 27.75 -2.93
N LEU A 106 7.31 26.65 -2.16
CA LEU A 106 7.10 26.64 -0.73
C LEU A 106 8.12 27.58 -0.08
N THR A 107 7.70 28.80 0.20
CA THR A 107 8.47 29.76 0.99
C THR A 107 8.26 29.41 2.46
N LEU A 108 9.16 28.59 3.02
CA LEU A 108 9.22 28.36 4.45
C LEU A 108 9.76 29.63 5.12
N PHE A 109 8.84 30.51 5.52
CA PHE A 109 9.19 31.61 6.41
C PHE A 109 9.44 31.03 7.80
N PHE A 110 10.71 30.85 8.14
CA PHE A 110 11.11 30.72 9.53
C PHE A 110 10.93 32.08 10.17
N SER A 111 9.81 32.28 10.86
CA SER A 111 9.63 33.47 11.69
C SER A 111 10.72 33.43 12.76
N GLU A 112 11.67 34.35 12.65
CA GLU A 112 12.63 34.60 13.71
C GLU A 112 11.81 34.94 14.95
N LYS A 113 11.95 34.10 15.97
CA LYS A 113 11.14 34.06 17.18
C LYS A 113 10.82 35.47 17.65
N GLU A 114 9.63 35.97 17.32
CA GLU A 114 9.09 37.13 18.02
C GLU A 114 9.13 36.76 19.50
N ASN A 115 9.65 37.69 20.30
CA ASN A 115 9.81 37.56 21.74
C ASN A 115 8.40 37.53 22.36
N THR A 116 7.71 36.42 22.12
CA THR A 116 6.42 36.09 22.67
C THR A 116 6.66 35.92 24.14
N GLN A 117 6.04 36.80 24.93
CA GLN A 117 5.94 36.58 26.36
C GLN A 117 5.45 35.16 26.56
N ILE A 118 6.30 34.34 27.20
CA ILE A 118 6.01 32.95 27.48
C ILE A 118 4.78 32.96 28.38
N ILE A 119 3.59 32.82 27.79
CA ILE A 119 2.45 32.33 28.52
C ILE A 119 2.89 30.93 28.92
N LYS A 120 3.22 30.74 30.20
CA LYS A 120 3.36 29.41 30.79
C LYS A 120 1.99 28.74 30.72
N SER A 121 1.61 28.27 29.54
CA SER A 121 0.65 27.19 29.47
C SER A 121 1.41 25.97 29.97
N ASN A 122 0.89 25.32 31.01
CA ASN A 122 1.34 23.98 31.34
C ASN A 122 0.93 23.12 30.15
N PRO A 123 1.85 22.61 29.32
CA PRO A 123 1.45 21.67 28.30
C PRO A 123 0.94 20.44 29.06
N THR A 124 -0.36 20.19 28.98
CA THR A 124 -0.92 18.89 29.36
C THR A 124 -0.45 17.90 28.31
N PHE A 125 0.81 17.47 28.42
CA PHE A 125 1.30 16.32 27.68
C PHE A 125 0.41 15.15 28.05
N TYR A 126 -0.13 14.47 27.04
CA TYR A 126 -0.72 13.16 27.22
C TYR A 126 0.36 12.25 27.81
N LYS A 127 0.24 11.95 29.10
CA LYS A 127 1.14 11.04 29.80
C LYS A 127 0.75 9.64 29.34
N SER A 128 1.34 9.19 28.23
CA SER A 128 1.18 7.80 27.82
C SER A 128 1.64 6.91 28.97
N ILE A 129 0.93 5.80 29.20
CA ILE A 129 1.28 4.80 30.22
C ILE A 129 2.69 4.23 30.00
N PHE A 130 3.23 4.41 28.79
CA PHE A 130 4.57 4.02 28.36
C PHE A 130 5.65 5.10 28.58
N TYR A 131 5.31 6.28 29.12
CA TYR A 131 6.31 7.30 29.45
C TYR A 131 7.00 6.97 30.78
N ASN A 132 7.94 6.03 30.74
CA ASN A 132 8.84 5.77 31.86
C ASN A 132 10.11 6.65 31.72
N LYS A 133 10.31 7.57 32.67
CA LYS A 133 11.52 8.41 32.73
C LYS A 133 12.81 7.62 32.94
N ASP A 134 12.71 6.41 33.51
CA ASP A 134 13.84 5.52 33.73
C ASP A 134 14.43 5.01 32.40
N ILE A 135 13.62 4.93 31.32
CA ILE A 135 14.08 4.54 29.98
C ILE A 135 14.97 5.64 29.35
N LEU A 136 14.76 6.91 29.68
CA LEU A 136 15.57 8.01 29.12
C LEU A 136 17.03 7.97 29.56
N ASN A 137 17.31 7.34 30.71
CA ASN A 137 18.68 7.10 31.19
C ASN A 137 19.29 5.80 30.65
N SER A 138 18.48 4.87 30.12
CA SER A 138 18.96 3.63 29.49
C SER A 138 19.15 3.78 27.98
N ILE A 139 18.65 4.84 27.37
CA ILE A 139 18.91 5.16 25.96
C ILE A 139 20.32 5.72 25.86
N TRP A 140 21.13 5.12 24.98
CA TRP A 140 22.46 5.60 24.65
C TRP A 140 22.39 7.08 24.23
N GLN A 141 23.10 7.94 24.95
CA GLN A 141 23.24 9.36 24.61
C GLN A 141 24.62 9.60 24.00
N PRO A 142 24.73 10.44 22.96
CA PRO A 142 26.01 10.80 22.40
C PRO A 142 26.89 11.51 23.44
N PRO A 143 28.23 11.37 23.36
CA PRO A 143 29.16 12.02 24.29
C PRO A 143 28.98 13.54 24.28
N LYS A 144 28.87 14.13 25.47
CA LYS A 144 28.87 15.59 25.61
C LYS A 144 30.33 16.05 25.61
N SER A 145 30.68 16.93 24.66
CA SER A 145 31.98 17.59 24.63
C SER A 145 32.16 18.49 25.85
N CYS A 146 33.36 18.47 26.44
CA CYS A 146 33.75 19.30 27.58
C CYS A 146 33.84 20.78 27.21
#